data_AF-A0A3C0Y2S9-F1
#
_entry.id   AF-A0A3C0Y2S9-F1
#
_cell.length_a   1.000
_cell.length_b   1.000
_cell.length_c   1.000
_cell.angle_alpha   90.00
_cell.angle_beta   90.00
_cell.angle_gamma   90.00
#
_symmetry.space_group_name_H-M   'P 1'
#
loop_
_entity.id
_entity.type
_entity.pdbx_description
1 polymer ?
#
loop_
_entity_poly.entity_id
_entity_poly.type
_entity_poly.pdbx_seq_one_letter_code
_entity_poly.pdbx_strand_id
1 'polypeptide(L)'
;MNDLLHDTAPDPFSQPAAFLHHLYRAAVKRALPLHNTVAFLPPPPSRESGGRTLVLGAGKAGGAMAQAVESLWPADAPLSGLVVTRYGHTPPRPAGLAQRIEIVE
;
A
#
# COMPACT_ATOMS: atom_id res chain seq x y z
N MET A 1 -10.46 -24.57 1.61
CA MET A 1 -9.37 -25.47 1.22
C MET A 1 -8.94 -25.06 -0.18
N ASN A 2 -8.33 -23.88 -0.30
CA ASN A 2 -7.94 -23.30 -1.59
C ASN A 2 -6.43 -23.17 -1.60
N ASP A 3 -5.81 -23.87 -2.54
CA ASP A 3 -4.38 -23.84 -2.84
C ASP A 3 -3.86 -22.41 -2.93
N LEU A 4 -3.01 -22.06 -1.98
CA LEU A 4 -2.00 -21.03 -2.13
C LEU A 4 -1.02 -21.52 -3.21
N LEU A 5 -1.35 -21.29 -4.48
CA LEU A 5 -0.40 -21.40 -5.58
C LEU A 5 0.83 -20.56 -5.21
N HIS A 6 1.88 -21.23 -4.75
CA HIS A 6 3.21 -20.66 -4.76
C HIS A 6 3.55 -20.49 -6.25
N ASP A 7 3.52 -19.24 -6.71
CA ASP A 7 4.03 -18.85 -8.02
C ASP A 7 5.49 -19.34 -8.08
N THR A 8 5.67 -20.52 -8.66
CA THR A 8 6.93 -21.24 -8.57
C THR A 8 7.89 -20.56 -9.53
N ALA A 9 9.04 -20.11 -9.03
CA ALA A 9 9.99 -19.37 -9.84
C ALA A 9 10.42 -20.20 -11.07
N PRO A 10 10.49 -19.60 -12.28
CA PRO A 10 10.99 -20.29 -13.47
C PRO A 10 12.40 -20.85 -13.25
N ASP A 11 12.73 -21.95 -13.90
CA ASP A 11 14.08 -22.53 -13.76
C ASP A 11 15.14 -21.60 -14.39
N PRO A 12 16.19 -21.21 -13.65
CA PRO A 12 17.16 -20.23 -14.12
C PRO A 12 18.05 -20.74 -15.27
N PHE A 13 18.20 -22.05 -15.44
CA PHE A 13 19.09 -22.64 -16.45
C PHE A 13 18.39 -22.86 -17.79
N SER A 14 17.13 -23.29 -17.77
CA SER A 14 16.32 -23.53 -18.96
C SER A 14 15.50 -22.32 -19.39
N GLN A 15 15.21 -21.37 -18.48
CA GLN A 15 14.35 -20.21 -18.72
C GLN A 15 14.90 -18.90 -18.09
N PRO A 16 16.14 -18.48 -18.41
CA PRO A 16 16.81 -17.38 -17.71
C PRO A 16 16.07 -16.04 -17.77
N ALA A 17 15.51 -15.66 -18.93
CA ALA A 17 14.78 -14.40 -19.07
C ALA A 17 13.49 -14.38 -18.22
N ALA A 18 12.73 -15.48 -18.23
CA ALA A 18 11.52 -15.61 -17.42
C ALA A 18 11.84 -15.55 -15.93
N PHE A 19 12.92 -16.22 -15.51
CA PHE A 19 13.39 -16.18 -14.12
C PHE A 19 13.76 -14.76 -13.68
N LEU A 20 14.54 -14.02 -14.48
CA LEU A 20 14.91 -12.64 -14.15
C LEU A 20 13.68 -11.70 -14.10
N HIS A 21 12.72 -11.87 -15.02
CA HIS A 21 11.47 -11.12 -14.96
C HIS A 21 10.63 -11.47 -13.73
N HIS A 22 10.62 -12.73 -13.31
CA HIS A 22 9.96 -13.14 -12.06
C HIS A 22 10.61 -12.46 -10.85
N LEU A 23 11.95 -12.47 -10.74
CA LEU A 23 12.67 -11.78 -9.67
C LEU A 23 12.39 -10.27 -9.67
N TYR A 24 12.38 -9.64 -10.85
CA TYR A 24 12.02 -8.23 -10.98
C TYR A 24 10.61 -7.95 -10.46
N ARG A 25 9.61 -8.74 -10.90
CA ARG A 25 8.22 -8.57 -10.46
C ARG A 25 8.07 -8.77 -8.96
N ALA A 26 8.76 -9.76 -8.38
CA ALA A 26 8.78 -10.01 -6.94
C ALA A 26 9.36 -8.80 -6.18
N ALA A 27 10.49 -8.25 -6.65
CA ALA A 27 11.12 -7.08 -6.05
C ALA A 27 10.22 -5.83 -6.13
N VAL A 28 9.63 -5.55 -7.30
CA VAL A 28 8.70 -4.43 -7.49
C VAL A 28 7.49 -4.59 -6.58
N LYS A 29 6.86 -5.78 -6.56
CA LYS A 29 5.70 -6.05 -5.70
C LYS A 29 6.02 -5.81 -4.22
N ARG A 30 7.21 -6.21 -3.77
CA ARG A 30 7.67 -5.98 -2.39
C ARG A 30 7.88 -4.50 -2.07
N ALA A 31 8.22 -3.68 -3.07
CA ALA A 31 8.39 -2.23 -2.90
C ALA A 31 7.05 -1.47 -2.92
N LEU A 32 5.95 -2.06 -3.41
CA LEU A 32 4.65 -1.38 -3.48
C LEU A 32 4.03 -1.19 -2.08
N PRO A 33 3.54 0.02 -1.74
CA PRO A 33 2.99 0.34 -0.42
C PRO A 33 1.94 -0.64 0.11
N LEU A 34 0.99 -1.04 -0.72
CA LEU A 34 -0.12 -1.91 -0.30
C LEU A 34 0.35 -3.27 0.23
N HIS A 35 1.50 -3.77 -0.23
CA HIS A 35 2.00 -5.10 0.13
C HIS A 35 2.92 -5.10 1.35
N ASN A 36 3.50 -3.96 1.71
CA ASN A 36 4.51 -3.87 2.77
C ASN A 36 4.08 -3.00 3.95
N THR A 37 3.21 -2.01 3.74
CA THR A 37 2.89 -0.98 4.75
C THR A 37 2.22 -1.58 5.98
N VAL A 38 1.38 -2.62 5.80
CA VAL A 38 0.62 -3.27 6.89
C VAL A 38 1.49 -3.74 8.05
N ALA A 39 2.71 -4.22 7.77
CA ALA A 39 3.62 -4.73 8.79
C ALA A 39 4.19 -3.64 9.72
N PHE A 40 4.04 -2.37 9.33
CA PHE A 40 4.61 -1.23 10.02
C PHE A 40 3.56 -0.25 10.54
N LEU A 41 2.27 -0.53 10.29
CA LEU A 41 1.20 0.29 10.85
C LEU A 41 1.01 -0.06 12.34
N PRO A 42 0.91 0.94 13.23
CA PRO A 42 0.52 0.70 14.60
C PRO A 42 -0.96 0.25 14.66
N PRO A 43 -1.40 -0.41 15.74
CA PRO A 43 -2.82 -0.59 15.98
C PRO A 43 -3.53 0.76 16.13
N PRO A 44 -4.81 0.87 15.77
CA PRO A 44 -5.59 2.08 16.01
C PRO A 44 -5.71 2.40 17.51
N PRO A 45 -5.86 3.68 17.89
CA PRO A 45 -6.23 4.04 19.25
C PRO A 45 -7.49 3.30 19.72
N SER A 46 -7.54 2.90 20.99
CA SER A 46 -8.72 2.23 21.53
C SER A 46 -9.92 3.18 21.55
N ARG A 47 -11.14 2.63 21.45
CA ARG A 47 -12.36 3.44 21.56
C ARG A 47 -12.44 4.18 22.89
N GLU A 48 -11.98 3.55 23.97
CA GLU A 48 -11.92 4.14 25.32
C GLU A 48 -10.99 5.36 25.40
N SER A 49 -9.89 5.36 24.65
CA SER A 49 -8.95 6.49 24.63
C SER A 49 -9.53 7.73 23.95
N GLY A 50 -10.60 7.59 23.14
CA GLY A 50 -11.13 8.67 22.28
C GLY A 50 -10.12 9.21 21.26
N GLY A 51 -8.98 8.54 21.08
CA GLY A 51 -7.90 8.96 20.22
C GLY A 51 -8.27 8.90 18.73
N ARG A 52 -7.52 9.65 17.92
CA ARG A 52 -7.70 9.69 16.45
C ARG A 52 -6.37 9.47 15.77
N THR A 53 -6.40 8.84 14.60
CA THR A 53 -5.21 8.71 13.74
C THR A 53 -5.15 9.87 12.75
N LEU A 54 -4.00 10.55 12.76
CA LEU A 54 -3.66 11.58 11.78
C LEU A 54 -2.53 11.06 10.88
N VAL A 55 -2.72 11.13 9.57
CA VAL A 55 -1.71 10.81 8.58
C VAL A 55 -1.14 12.10 7.99
N LEU A 56 0.18 12.25 8.10
CA LEU A 56 0.92 13.32 7.45
C LEU A 56 1.96 12.68 6.54
N GLY A 57 2.05 13.16 5.31
CA GLY A 57 3.01 12.61 4.36
C GLY A 57 3.45 13.61 3.31
N ALA A 58 4.65 13.41 2.80
CA ALA A 58 5.17 14.15 1.66
C ALA A 58 6.07 13.25 0.82
N GLY A 59 6.01 13.38 -0.51
CA GLY A 59 6.95 12.74 -1.42
C GLY A 59 6.29 12.11 -2.65
N LYS A 60 7.12 11.67 -3.61
CA LYS A 60 6.66 11.17 -4.92
C LYS A 60 5.71 9.98 -4.83
N ALA A 61 5.85 9.15 -3.81
CA ALA A 61 4.98 8.00 -3.56
C ALA A 61 3.79 8.34 -2.64
N GLY A 62 3.65 9.60 -2.22
CA GLY A 62 2.70 10.03 -1.19
C GLY A 62 1.26 9.64 -1.53
N GLY A 63 0.81 9.89 -2.75
CA GLY A 63 -0.55 9.52 -3.19
C GLY A 63 -0.81 8.01 -3.08
N ALA A 64 0.13 7.17 -3.54
CA ALA A 64 0.01 5.71 -3.44
C ALA A 64 0.10 5.21 -1.99
N MET A 65 0.93 5.83 -1.15
CA MET A 65 1.04 5.52 0.27
C MET A 65 -0.24 5.87 1.03
N ALA A 66 -0.83 7.03 0.76
CA ALA A 66 -2.10 7.46 1.36
C ALA A 66 -3.21 6.45 1.07
N GLN A 67 -3.38 6.06 -0.20
CA GLN A 67 -4.39 5.07 -0.59
C GLN A 67 -4.13 3.69 0.03
N ALA A 68 -2.85 3.29 0.19
CA ALA A 68 -2.51 2.06 0.89
C ALA A 68 -2.90 2.11 2.38
N VAL A 69 -2.62 3.22 3.07
CA VAL A 69 -3.06 3.41 4.46
C VAL A 69 -4.58 3.38 4.56
N GLU A 70 -5.31 4.08 3.69
CA GLU A 70 -6.78 4.05 3.67
C GLU A 70 -7.33 2.64 3.47
N SER A 71 -6.67 1.80 2.65
CA SER A 71 -7.09 0.42 2.37
C SER A 71 -6.79 -0.53 3.52
N LEU A 72 -5.70 -0.29 4.26
CA LEU A 72 -5.22 -1.16 5.33
C LEU A 72 -5.76 -0.78 6.70
N TRP A 73 -6.16 0.47 6.89
CA TRP A 73 -6.69 0.97 8.17
C TRP A 73 -8.15 0.55 8.36
N PRO A 74 -8.57 0.08 9.55
CA PRO A 74 -9.95 -0.36 9.78
C PRO A 74 -10.97 0.69 9.34
N ALA A 75 -12.03 0.24 8.66
CA ALA A 75 -13.00 1.12 8.01
C ALA A 75 -13.79 1.96 9.02
N ASP A 76 -14.04 1.41 10.22
CA ASP A 76 -14.78 2.07 11.31
C ASP A 76 -13.88 2.86 12.28
N ALA A 77 -12.55 2.78 12.13
CA ALA A 77 -11.61 3.53 12.95
C ALA A 77 -11.42 4.96 12.42
N PRO A 78 -11.43 5.99 13.30
CA PRO A 78 -11.18 7.38 12.89
C PRO A 78 -9.81 7.53 12.21
N LEU A 79 -9.82 8.05 10.98
CA LEU A 79 -8.65 8.34 10.18
C LEU A 79 -8.87 9.66 9.45
N SER A 80 -7.88 10.54 9.50
CA SER A 80 -7.84 11.79 8.74
C SER A 80 -6.39 12.11 8.38
N GLY A 81 -6.17 13.03 7.45
CA GLY A 81 -4.80 13.43 7.13
C GLY A 81 -4.65 14.28 5.89
N LEU A 82 -3.41 14.69 5.64
CA LEU A 82 -2.99 15.42 4.45
C LEU A 82 -1.67 14.83 3.94
N VAL A 83 -1.60 14.58 2.64
CA VAL A 83 -0.40 14.13 1.95
C VAL A 83 -0.10 15.02 0.76
N VAL A 84 1.12 15.53 0.69
CA VAL A 84 1.60 16.31 -0.45
C VAL A 84 2.40 15.39 -1.39
N THR A 85 2.05 15.37 -2.67
CA THR A 85 2.82 14.67 -3.71
C THR A 85 3.17 15.63 -4.84
N ARG A 86 3.87 15.14 -5.86
CA ARG A 86 4.16 15.93 -7.06
C ARG A 86 2.95 15.89 -8.00
N TYR A 87 2.74 16.94 -8.80
CA TYR A 87 1.81 16.92 -9.93
C TYR A 87 1.86 15.63 -10.76
N GLY A 88 0.69 15.06 -11.03
CA GLY A 88 0.50 13.82 -11.78
C GLY A 88 1.04 12.56 -11.09
N HIS A 89 1.35 12.62 -9.79
CA HIS A 89 1.82 11.47 -9.01
C HIS A 89 0.76 10.93 -8.04
N THR A 90 -0.47 11.45 -8.09
CA THR A 90 -1.63 10.81 -7.46
C THR A 90 -2.12 9.67 -8.36
N PRO A 91 -2.01 8.40 -7.93
CA PRO A 91 -2.50 7.28 -8.74
C PRO A 91 -4.03 7.25 -8.79
N PRO A 92 -4.63 6.62 -9.81
CA PRO A 92 -6.07 6.41 -9.87
C PRO A 92 -6.57 5.74 -8.58
N ARG A 93 -7.63 6.29 -8.00
CA ARG A 93 -8.22 5.76 -6.78
C ARG A 93 -8.91 4.41 -7.06
N PRO A 94 -8.61 3.34 -6.30
CA PRO A 94 -9.33 2.08 -6.39
C PRO A 94 -10.83 2.27 -6.18
N ALA A 95 -11.65 1.53 -6.95
CA ALA A 95 -13.10 1.57 -6.81
C ALA A 95 -13.53 1.15 -5.39
N GLY A 96 -14.42 1.94 -4.78
CA GLY A 96 -14.93 1.67 -3.43
C GLY A 96 -14.00 2.07 -2.28
N LEU A 97 -12.78 2.57 -2.55
CA LEU A 97 -11.89 3.06 -1.49
C LEU A 97 -12.34 4.45 -1.03
N ALA A 98 -12.84 4.53 0.20
CA ALA A 98 -13.22 5.79 0.83
C ALA A 98 -12.01 6.73 0.97
N GLN A 99 -12.19 7.99 0.56
CA GLN A 99 -11.21 9.03 0.78
C GLN A 99 -11.35 9.58 2.21
N ARG A 100 -10.36 9.32 3.04
CA ARG A 100 -10.21 9.78 4.43
C ARG A 100 -8.97 10.68 4.60
N ILE A 101 -8.00 10.58 3.69
CA ILE A 101 -6.77 11.37 3.66
C ILE A 101 -6.84 12.29 2.44
N GLU A 102 -6.64 13.59 2.66
CA GLU A 102 -6.53 14.57 1.58
C GLU A 102 -5.17 14.41 0.87
N ILE A 103 -5.18 14.43 -0.46
CA ILE A 103 -3.97 14.38 -1.27
C ILE A 103 -3.92 15.65 -2.12
N VAL A 104 -2.83 16.40 -1.99
CA VAL A 104 -2.58 17.64 -2.74
C VAL A 104 -1.31 17.50 -3.57
N GLU A 105 -1.29 18.16 -4.73
CA GLU A 105 -0.17 18.15 -5.68
C GLU A 105 0.49 19.51 -5.85
#